data_AF-A0A7X7F8G6-F1
#
_entry.id   AF-A0A7X7F8G6-F1
#
_cell.length_a   1.000
_cell.length_b   1.000
_cell.length_c   1.000
_cell.angle_alpha   90.00
_cell.angle_beta   90.00
_cell.angle_gamma   90.00
#
_symmetry.space_group_name_H-M   'P 1'
#
loop_
_entity.id
_entity.type
_entity.pdbx_description
1 polymer ?
#
loop_
_entity_poly.entity_id
_entity_poly.type
_entity_poly.pdbx_seq_one_letter_code
_entity_poly.pdbx_strand_id
1 'polypeptide(L)'
;MRNAAYTIAAKFRATHIMTTGRPEIASGRPSPEDSSARELESREPSPASAGAVPATSVQPRDDESLGHVSFRDSDYPFVYWTPETGSLGGVFAYDTETEAVSAPSVVPGYVLGTAFNGSRAYAIRREDLADFWRLHRNAKVFMHTAAFDIAVSEAAGGNEKGGDLHAMIAEGLVLDVSILYRLWQGATVGTMPPKFNLALISHELLVT
;
A
#
# COMPACT_ATOMS: atom_id res chain seq x y z
N MET A 1 -10.62 -0.01 -6.22
CA MET A 1 -9.26 0.51 -6.45
C MET A 1 -9.07 1.97 -6.05
N ARG A 2 -9.89 2.95 -6.50
CA ARG A 2 -9.74 4.38 -6.09
C ARG A 2 -9.71 4.61 -4.57
N ASN A 3 -10.42 3.79 -3.79
CA ASN A 3 -10.50 3.93 -2.33
C ASN A 3 -9.24 3.40 -1.59
N ALA A 4 -8.68 2.27 -2.04
CA ALA A 4 -7.46 1.66 -1.49
C ALA A 4 -6.25 2.61 -1.59
N ALA A 5 -6.13 3.23 -2.77
CA ALA A 5 -5.13 4.22 -3.13
C ALA A 5 -5.12 5.45 -2.21
N TYR A 6 -6.27 6.08 -1.97
CA TYR A 6 -6.37 7.21 -1.04
C TYR A 6 -5.98 6.81 0.39
N THR A 7 -6.43 5.61 0.79
CA THR A 7 -6.27 5.06 2.14
C THR A 7 -4.80 4.84 2.49
N ILE A 8 -3.98 4.36 1.55
CA ILE A 8 -2.56 4.11 1.78
C ILE A 8 -1.72 5.39 1.92
N ALA A 9 -2.03 6.43 1.13
CA ALA A 9 -1.37 7.73 1.23
C ALA A 9 -1.72 8.44 2.54
N ALA A 10 -2.98 8.34 2.96
CA ALA A 10 -3.46 8.88 4.23
C ALA A 10 -2.76 8.20 5.43
N LYS A 11 -2.61 6.86 5.39
CA LYS A 11 -1.88 6.07 6.39
C LYS A 11 -0.44 6.57 6.56
N PHE A 12 0.27 6.78 5.45
CA PHE A 12 1.64 7.27 5.47
C PHE A 12 1.73 8.66 6.13
N ARG A 13 0.88 9.60 5.73
CA ARG A 13 0.89 10.98 6.22
C ARG A 13 0.48 11.09 7.69
N ALA A 14 -0.57 10.37 8.11
CA ALA A 14 -1.02 10.33 9.49
C ALA A 14 0.10 9.85 10.42
N THR A 15 0.81 8.80 10.02
CA THR A 15 1.93 8.24 10.80
C THR A 15 3.09 9.23 10.90
N HIS A 16 3.44 9.88 9.79
CA HIS A 16 4.49 10.90 9.78
C HIS A 16 4.18 12.05 10.75
N ILE A 17 2.94 12.55 10.77
CA ILE A 17 2.50 13.60 11.70
C ILE A 17 2.65 13.14 13.15
N MET A 18 2.14 11.95 13.48
CA MET A 18 2.17 11.45 14.86
C MET A 18 3.58 11.14 15.36
N THR A 19 4.49 10.74 14.48
CA THR A 19 5.86 10.36 14.84
C THR A 19 6.84 11.53 14.83
N THR A 20 6.62 12.55 14.00
CA THR A 20 7.55 13.67 13.83
C THR A 20 7.01 15.01 14.34
N GLY A 21 5.70 15.11 14.59
CA GLY A 21 5.02 16.37 14.90
C GLY A 21 4.99 17.36 13.74
N ARG A 22 5.39 16.95 12.52
CA ARG A 22 5.44 17.81 11.32
C ARG A 22 4.47 17.33 10.25
N PRO A 23 3.73 18.24 9.59
CA PRO A 23 2.82 17.89 8.49
C PRO A 23 3.55 17.54 7.18
N GLU A 24 4.81 17.95 7.02
CA GLU A 24 5.57 17.76 5.78
C GLU A 24 6.56 16.59 5.87
N ILE A 25 6.48 15.69 4.88
CA ILE A 25 7.57 14.76 4.54
C ILE A 25 8.51 15.54 3.63
N ALA A 26 9.82 15.49 3.88
CA ALA A 26 10.81 16.06 2.97
C ALA A 26 10.60 15.45 1.57
N SER A 27 10.00 16.23 0.67
CA SER A 27 9.75 15.82 -0.70
C SER A 27 11.08 15.65 -1.41
N GLY A 28 11.44 14.43 -1.78
CA GLY A 28 12.39 14.23 -2.87
C GLY A 28 11.75 14.81 -4.13
N ARG A 29 12.24 15.97 -4.58
CA ARG A 29 11.79 16.59 -5.84
C ARG A 29 11.97 15.58 -6.98
N PRO A 30 10.95 15.30 -7.81
CA PRO A 30 11.18 14.70 -9.10
C PRO A 30 11.99 15.67 -9.98
N SER A 31 13.00 15.13 -10.66
CA SER A 31 13.82 15.86 -11.64
C SER A 31 12.93 16.33 -12.81
N PRO A 32 13.13 17.55 -13.34
CA PRO A 32 12.24 18.13 -14.34
C PRO A 32 12.65 17.69 -15.75
N GLU A 33 12.43 16.42 -16.10
CA GLU A 33 12.50 15.96 -17.49
C GLU A 33 11.41 14.90 -17.70
N ASP A 34 10.24 15.34 -18.15
CA ASP A 34 9.56 14.77 -19.33
C ASP A 34 8.21 15.46 -19.54
N SER A 35 8.28 16.55 -20.29
CA SER A 35 7.14 17.24 -20.87
C SER A 35 7.15 16.95 -22.37
N SER A 36 6.31 16.01 -22.80
CA SER A 36 5.84 15.85 -24.19
C SER A 36 4.85 14.69 -24.22
N ALA A 37 3.78 14.64 -24.99
CA ALA A 37 3.01 15.58 -25.79
C ALA A 37 1.73 14.79 -26.15
N ARG A 38 0.67 15.50 -26.51
CA ARG A 38 -0.65 14.98 -26.91
C ARG A 38 -0.57 14.12 -28.18
N GLU A 39 -1.49 13.15 -28.32
CA GLU A 39 -2.42 13.09 -29.46
C GLU A 39 -3.53 12.04 -29.26
N LEU A 40 -4.76 12.43 -29.62
CA LEU A 40 -5.92 11.55 -29.77
C LEU A 40 -5.77 10.73 -31.05
N GLU A 41 -6.24 9.48 -31.06
CA GLU A 41 -7.09 9.02 -32.16
C GLU A 41 -7.95 7.80 -31.81
N SER A 42 -9.20 7.91 -32.21
CA SER A 42 -10.33 6.99 -32.10
C SER A 42 -10.28 5.84 -33.11
N ARG A 43 -10.70 4.63 -32.73
CA ARG A 43 -11.29 3.65 -33.65
C ARG A 43 -12.15 2.60 -32.92
N GLU A 44 -13.40 2.47 -33.36
CA GLU A 44 -14.40 1.48 -32.92
C GLU A 44 -14.17 0.08 -33.56
N PRO A 45 -14.83 -0.99 -33.04
CA PRO A 45 -14.40 -2.38 -33.20
C PRO A 45 -15.18 -3.19 -34.26
N SER A 46 -14.65 -4.35 -34.67
CA SER A 46 -15.37 -5.40 -35.43
C SER A 46 -14.70 -6.78 -35.26
N PRO A 47 -15.33 -7.92 -35.61
CA PRO A 47 -15.92 -8.86 -34.67
C PRO A 47 -15.18 -10.22 -34.55
N ALA A 48 -15.66 -11.03 -33.62
CA ALA A 48 -15.07 -12.25 -33.07
C ALA A 48 -14.70 -13.38 -34.05
N SER A 49 -13.70 -14.17 -33.65
CA SER A 49 -13.68 -15.61 -33.92
C SER A 49 -13.20 -16.38 -32.70
N ALA A 50 -13.99 -17.36 -32.27
CA ALA A 50 -13.66 -18.32 -31.24
C ALA A 50 -12.54 -19.26 -31.71
N GLY A 51 -11.50 -19.41 -30.90
CA GLY A 51 -10.45 -20.40 -31.06
C GLY A 51 -9.75 -20.60 -29.71
N ALA A 52 -9.73 -21.83 -29.22
CA ALA A 52 -9.07 -22.20 -27.97
C ALA A 52 -7.56 -21.93 -28.03
N VAL A 53 -6.99 -21.30 -27.00
CA VAL A 53 -5.55 -21.01 -26.90
C VAL A 53 -4.95 -21.82 -25.75
N PRO A 54 -3.85 -22.56 -25.96
CA PRO A 54 -3.19 -23.34 -24.91
C PRO A 54 -2.48 -22.42 -23.91
N ALA A 55 -2.29 -22.91 -22.69
CA ALA A 55 -1.54 -22.24 -21.63
C ALA A 55 -0.16 -21.76 -22.15
N THR A 56 -0.11 -20.48 -22.50
CA THR A 56 1.10 -19.82 -23.00
C THR A 56 1.67 -19.01 -21.87
N SER A 57 2.94 -19.26 -21.58
CA SER A 57 3.82 -18.47 -20.73
C SER A 57 3.56 -16.96 -20.93
N VAL A 58 2.99 -16.32 -19.93
CA VAL A 58 2.84 -14.87 -19.88
C VAL A 58 4.20 -14.30 -19.51
N GLN A 59 4.84 -13.62 -20.46
CA GLN A 59 6.01 -12.78 -20.20
C GLN A 59 5.58 -11.60 -19.29
N PRO A 60 6.42 -11.14 -18.34
CA PRO A 60 6.05 -10.04 -17.45
C PRO A 60 5.93 -8.75 -18.28
N ARG A 61 4.78 -8.09 -18.19
CA ARG A 61 4.61 -6.74 -18.72
C ARG A 61 4.98 -5.76 -17.63
N ASP A 62 6.23 -5.32 -17.67
CA ASP A 62 6.66 -4.16 -16.90
C ASP A 62 5.80 -2.97 -17.36
N ASP A 63 5.26 -2.21 -16.39
CA ASP A 63 4.57 -0.93 -16.60
C ASP A 63 3.07 -0.95 -17.01
N GLU A 64 2.29 -1.96 -16.61
CA GLU A 64 0.82 -1.82 -16.64
C GLU A 64 0.38 -0.77 -15.60
N SER A 65 0.23 0.48 -16.07
CA SER A 65 -0.35 1.57 -15.29
C SER A 65 -1.74 1.19 -14.79
N LEU A 66 -1.91 1.22 -13.47
CA LEU A 66 -3.20 1.08 -12.79
C LEU A 66 -3.90 2.44 -12.62
N GLY A 67 -3.37 3.48 -13.25
CA GLY A 67 -3.82 4.86 -13.16
C GLY A 67 -3.03 5.65 -12.12
N HIS A 68 -3.74 6.49 -11.38
CA HIS A 68 -3.16 7.42 -10.41
C HIS A 68 -3.94 7.37 -9.09
N VAL A 69 -3.20 7.65 -8.02
CA VAL A 69 -3.71 7.88 -6.67
C VAL A 69 -3.74 9.38 -6.41
N SER A 70 -4.93 9.96 -6.33
CA SER A 70 -5.09 11.35 -5.92
C SER A 70 -5.12 11.42 -4.39
N PHE A 71 -4.23 12.22 -3.80
CA PHE A 71 -4.24 12.52 -2.37
C PHE A 71 -3.88 13.99 -2.14
N ARG A 72 -4.82 14.74 -1.55
CA ARG A 72 -4.79 16.21 -1.49
C ARG A 72 -4.58 16.80 -2.90
N ASP A 73 -3.68 17.78 -3.05
CA ASP A 73 -3.38 18.47 -4.32
C ASP A 73 -2.31 17.75 -5.14
N SER A 74 -2.17 16.43 -4.99
CA SER A 74 -1.12 15.65 -5.66
C SER A 74 -1.67 14.35 -6.21
N ASP A 75 -1.17 13.98 -7.38
CA ASP A 75 -1.42 12.70 -8.02
C ASP A 75 -0.13 11.88 -8.04
N TYR A 76 -0.24 10.63 -7.60
CA TYR A 76 0.87 9.69 -7.53
C TYR A 76 0.63 8.55 -8.52
N PRO A 77 1.63 8.11 -9.30
CA PRO A 77 1.47 6.96 -10.18
C PRO A 77 1.09 5.71 -9.37
N PHE A 78 0.15 4.92 -9.91
CA PHE A 78 -0.22 3.62 -9.36
C PHE A 78 0.16 2.54 -10.37
N VAL A 79 1.06 1.64 -9.96
CA VAL A 79 1.62 0.59 -10.83
C VAL A 79 1.71 -0.72 -10.07
N TYR A 80 1.85 -1.83 -10.79
CA TYR A 80 2.25 -3.08 -10.14
C TYR A 80 3.69 -3.00 -9.64
N TRP A 81 3.93 -3.57 -8.46
CA TRP A 81 5.28 -3.87 -8.02
C TRP A 81 5.68 -5.26 -8.50
N THR A 82 6.92 -5.36 -8.94
CA THR A 82 7.59 -6.61 -9.32
C THR A 82 8.94 -6.70 -8.61
N PRO A 83 9.56 -7.88 -8.50
CA PRO A 83 10.92 -8.01 -7.97
C PRO A 83 11.94 -7.07 -8.66
N GLU A 84 11.76 -6.81 -9.96
CA GLU A 84 12.59 -5.91 -10.77
C GLU A 84 12.42 -4.44 -10.39
N THR A 85 11.26 -4.06 -9.85
CA THR A 85 11.02 -2.73 -9.27
C THR A 85 11.97 -2.47 -8.10
N GLY A 86 12.38 -3.52 -7.39
CA GLY A 86 13.31 -3.44 -6.28
C GLY A 86 12.71 -2.83 -5.01
N SER A 87 13.58 -2.27 -4.18
CA SER A 87 13.18 -1.72 -2.87
C SER A 87 12.42 -0.40 -3.01
N LEU A 88 11.37 -0.24 -2.20
CA LEU A 88 10.61 1.00 -2.05
C LEU A 88 11.31 2.03 -1.15
N GLY A 89 12.49 1.70 -0.61
CA GLY A 89 13.25 2.51 0.33
C GLY A 89 13.09 2.05 1.78
N GLY A 90 13.55 2.87 2.72
CA GLY A 90 13.60 2.51 4.15
C GLY A 90 12.29 2.68 4.91
N VAL A 91 11.27 3.32 4.30
CA VAL A 91 9.97 3.57 4.93
C VAL A 91 8.84 3.51 3.89
N PHE A 92 7.77 2.79 4.18
CA PHE A 92 6.53 2.79 3.37
C PHE A 92 5.30 2.50 4.22
N ALA A 93 4.11 2.81 3.71
CA ALA A 93 2.85 2.33 4.23
C ALA A 93 2.42 1.08 3.47
N TYR A 94 1.76 0.13 4.14
CA TYR A 94 1.21 -1.09 3.53
C TYR A 94 -0.23 -1.34 3.99
N ASP A 95 -1.05 -1.94 3.12
CA ASP A 95 -2.43 -2.34 3.36
C ASP A 95 -2.79 -3.55 2.49
N THR A 96 -3.75 -4.38 2.94
CA THR A 96 -4.28 -5.50 2.15
C THR A 96 -5.74 -5.33 1.80
N GLU A 97 -6.08 -5.65 0.57
CA GLU A 97 -7.43 -5.93 0.11
C GLU A 97 -7.64 -7.44 0.15
N THR A 98 -8.78 -7.85 0.70
CA THR A 98 -9.09 -9.26 0.95
C THR A 98 -10.42 -9.67 0.37
N GLU A 99 -10.65 -10.97 0.29
CA GLU A 99 -12.00 -11.51 0.17
C GLU A 99 -12.85 -11.10 1.39
N ALA A 100 -14.17 -11.23 1.26
CA ALA A 100 -15.07 -10.96 2.38
C ALA A 100 -14.76 -11.87 3.58
N VAL A 101 -14.67 -11.27 4.77
CA VAL A 101 -14.48 -12.02 6.02
C VAL A 101 -15.73 -12.86 6.28
N SER A 102 -15.57 -14.17 6.22
CA SER A 102 -16.67 -15.12 6.41
C SER A 102 -16.98 -15.42 7.87
N ALA A 103 -15.98 -15.33 8.76
CA ALA A 103 -16.12 -15.50 10.21
C ALA A 103 -14.96 -14.82 10.98
N PRO A 104 -15.14 -14.43 12.26
CA PRO A 104 -14.13 -13.71 13.04
C PRO A 104 -12.78 -14.42 13.21
N SER A 105 -12.77 -15.75 13.18
CA SER A 105 -11.56 -16.57 13.37
C SER A 105 -10.93 -17.05 12.06
N VAL A 106 -11.47 -16.63 10.91
CA VAL A 106 -11.00 -17.04 9.59
C VAL A 106 -10.22 -15.89 8.97
N VAL A 107 -8.96 -16.14 8.63
CA VAL A 107 -8.16 -15.21 7.84
C VAL A 107 -8.71 -15.24 6.41
N PRO A 108 -9.19 -14.11 5.85
CA PRO A 108 -9.71 -14.09 4.49
C PRO A 108 -8.61 -14.27 3.45
N GLY A 109 -9.00 -14.66 2.24
CA GLY A 109 -8.08 -14.75 1.11
C GLY A 109 -7.49 -13.39 0.75
N TYR A 110 -6.18 -13.34 0.53
CA TYR A 110 -5.49 -12.18 -0.01
C TYR A 110 -5.91 -11.94 -1.47
N VAL A 111 -6.34 -10.72 -1.79
CA VAL A 111 -6.67 -10.30 -3.15
C VAL A 111 -5.55 -9.43 -3.72
N LEU A 112 -5.15 -8.39 -2.98
CA LEU A 112 -4.13 -7.45 -3.43
C LEU A 112 -3.49 -6.73 -2.24
N GLY A 113 -2.18 -6.50 -2.29
CA GLY A 113 -1.49 -5.61 -1.36
C GLY A 113 -1.35 -4.24 -1.99
N THR A 114 -1.35 -3.19 -1.18
CA THR A 114 -0.99 -1.85 -1.64
C THR A 114 0.10 -1.27 -0.76
N ALA A 115 1.09 -0.64 -1.38
CA ALA A 115 2.15 0.06 -0.68
C ALA A 115 2.33 1.48 -1.20
N PHE A 116 2.80 2.38 -0.34
CA PHE A 116 3.09 3.76 -0.69
C PHE A 116 4.33 4.26 0.04
N ASN A 117 5.31 4.77 -0.71
CA ASN A 117 6.58 5.25 -0.16
C ASN A 117 6.67 6.78 -0.05
N GLY A 118 5.57 7.50 -0.32
CA GLY A 118 5.55 8.96 -0.33
C GLY A 118 5.64 9.59 -1.72
N SER A 119 6.03 8.85 -2.75
CA SER A 119 6.15 9.35 -4.13
C SER A 119 5.44 8.48 -5.18
N ARG A 120 5.23 7.20 -4.90
CA ARG A 120 4.54 6.27 -5.80
C ARG A 120 3.72 5.25 -5.00
N ALA A 121 2.57 4.88 -5.55
CA ALA A 121 1.75 3.79 -5.04
C ALA A 121 1.98 2.52 -5.85
N TYR A 122 1.93 1.40 -5.16
CA TYR A 122 2.25 0.09 -5.72
C TYR A 122 1.15 -0.90 -5.38
N ALA A 123 0.74 -1.69 -6.37
CA ALA A 123 -0.10 -2.87 -6.20
C ALA A 123 0.80 -4.11 -6.15
N ILE A 124 0.69 -4.91 -5.10
CA ILE A 124 1.46 -6.13 -4.89
C ILE A 124 0.51 -7.30 -5.14
N ARG A 125 0.86 -8.15 -6.10
CA ARG A 125 0.09 -9.36 -6.37
C ARG A 125 0.56 -10.48 -5.45
N ARG A 126 -0.27 -11.52 -5.34
CA ARG A 126 0.02 -12.66 -4.46
C ARG A 126 1.33 -13.35 -4.82
N GLU A 127 1.58 -13.55 -6.11
CA GLU A 127 2.79 -14.18 -6.64
C GLU A 127 4.08 -13.40 -6.32
N ASP A 128 3.96 -12.09 -6.11
CA ASP A 128 5.08 -11.18 -5.84
C ASP A 128 5.29 -10.94 -4.33
N LEU A 129 4.34 -11.37 -3.48
CA LEU A 129 4.28 -11.02 -2.06
C LEU A 129 5.49 -11.52 -1.25
N ALA A 130 5.92 -12.75 -1.51
CA ALA A 130 7.10 -13.37 -0.91
C ALA A 130 8.38 -12.57 -1.18
N ASP A 131 8.60 -12.19 -2.44
CA ASP A 131 9.76 -11.37 -2.82
C ASP A 131 9.66 -9.94 -2.29
N PHE A 132 8.44 -9.39 -2.26
CA PHE A 132 8.18 -8.09 -1.68
C PHE A 132 8.67 -8.05 -0.22
N TRP A 133 8.20 -8.94 0.64
CA TRP A 133 8.60 -8.92 2.05
C TRP A 133 10.08 -9.25 2.27
N ARG A 134 10.65 -10.17 1.48
CA ARG A 134 12.09 -10.46 1.51
C ARG A 134 12.94 -9.20 1.25
N LEU A 135 12.57 -8.40 0.25
CA LEU A 135 13.31 -7.18 -0.12
C LEU A 135 13.10 -6.03 0.88
N HIS A 136 12.02 -6.07 1.65
CA HIS A 136 11.62 -5.01 2.57
C HIS A 136 11.77 -5.36 4.05
N ARG A 137 12.40 -6.50 4.39
CA ARG A 137 12.56 -6.99 5.77
C ARG A 137 13.24 -6.02 6.75
N ASN A 138 13.98 -5.03 6.25
CA ASN A 138 14.67 -4.03 7.08
C ASN A 138 14.00 -2.64 7.02
N ALA A 139 12.89 -2.50 6.30
CA ALA A 139 12.19 -1.23 6.15
C ALA A 139 11.19 -1.01 7.30
N LYS A 140 10.96 0.25 7.67
CA LYS A 140 9.84 0.59 8.56
C LYS A 140 8.55 0.62 7.76
N VAL A 141 7.52 -0.02 8.30
CA VAL A 141 6.25 -0.20 7.62
C VAL A 141 5.11 0.36 8.46
N PHE A 142 4.31 1.23 7.86
CA PHE A 142 3.14 1.83 8.50
C PHE A 142 1.88 1.07 8.08
N MET A 143 1.15 0.53 9.04
CA MET A 143 -0.04 -0.32 8.83
C MET A 143 -1.20 0.19 9.70
N HIS A 144 -2.45 -0.09 9.34
CA HIS A 144 -3.61 0.27 10.17
C HIS A 144 -4.28 -1.04 10.54
N THR A 145 -4.36 -1.34 11.84
CA THR A 145 -4.77 -2.68 12.29
C THR A 145 -3.80 -3.75 11.77
N ALA A 146 -2.49 -3.53 12.01
CA ALA A 146 -1.38 -4.25 11.38
C ALA A 146 -1.48 -5.77 11.53
N ALA A 147 -1.96 -6.26 12.68
CA ALA A 147 -2.11 -7.68 12.93
C ALA A 147 -2.99 -8.38 11.89
N PHE A 148 -4.01 -7.70 11.36
CA PHE A 148 -4.89 -8.25 10.32
C PHE A 148 -4.14 -8.39 9.00
N ASP A 149 -3.55 -7.31 8.49
CA ASP A 149 -2.79 -7.30 7.23
C ASP A 149 -1.62 -8.30 7.25
N ILE A 150 -0.96 -8.44 8.41
CA ILE A 150 0.12 -9.42 8.60
C ILE A 150 -0.43 -10.84 8.49
N ALA A 151 -1.48 -11.18 9.24
CA ALA A 151 -2.07 -12.52 9.18
C ALA A 151 -2.52 -12.91 7.76
N VAL A 152 -3.12 -11.98 7.03
CA VAL A 152 -3.52 -12.16 5.63
C VAL A 152 -2.30 -12.37 4.74
N SER A 153 -1.27 -11.53 4.89
CA SER A 153 -0.05 -11.62 4.07
C SER A 153 0.70 -12.92 4.32
N GLU A 154 0.80 -13.36 5.57
CA GLU A 154 1.43 -14.62 5.95
C GLU A 154 0.67 -15.83 5.39
N ALA A 155 -0.65 -15.86 5.54
CA ALA A 155 -1.50 -16.91 4.97
C ALA A 155 -1.42 -16.97 3.43
N ALA A 156 -1.04 -15.86 2.78
CA ALA A 156 -0.85 -15.77 1.34
C ALA A 156 0.57 -16.17 0.88
N GLY A 157 1.48 -16.50 1.79
CA GLY A 157 2.86 -16.88 1.48
C GLY A 157 3.88 -15.75 1.63
N GLY A 158 3.52 -14.63 2.29
CA GLY A 158 4.41 -13.47 2.44
C GLY A 158 5.72 -13.75 3.17
N ASN A 159 5.79 -14.81 3.97
CA ASN A 159 7.02 -15.23 4.63
C ASN A 159 7.85 -16.25 3.83
N GLU A 160 7.30 -16.76 2.73
CA GLU A 160 8.04 -17.64 1.84
C GLU A 160 9.19 -16.82 1.24
N LYS A 161 10.42 -17.37 1.20
CA LYS A 161 11.67 -16.66 0.82
C LYS A 161 12.27 -15.73 1.89
N GLY A 162 11.83 -15.81 3.14
CA GLY A 162 12.51 -15.12 4.26
C GLY A 162 12.08 -13.68 4.45
N GLY A 163 10.88 -13.31 3.96
CA GLY A 163 10.08 -12.32 4.66
C GLY A 163 9.77 -12.88 6.06
N ASP A 164 9.99 -12.10 7.11
CA ASP A 164 9.61 -12.50 8.47
C ASP A 164 8.93 -11.31 9.14
N LEU A 165 7.62 -11.23 8.93
CA LEU A 165 6.80 -10.13 9.42
C LEU A 165 6.78 -10.08 10.96
N HIS A 166 6.89 -11.22 11.65
CA HIS A 166 7.00 -11.25 13.11
C HIS A 166 8.35 -10.74 13.59
N ALA A 167 9.46 -11.08 12.92
CA ALA A 167 10.75 -10.49 13.22
C ALA A 167 10.73 -8.97 13.02
N MET A 168 10.10 -8.48 11.95
CA MET A 168 9.92 -7.03 11.74
C MET A 168 9.14 -6.37 12.89
N ILE A 169 8.10 -7.03 13.44
CA ILE A 169 7.41 -6.55 14.64
C ILE A 169 8.36 -6.50 15.84
N ALA A 170 9.10 -7.58 16.10
CA ALA A 170 10.02 -7.69 17.24
C ALA A 170 11.15 -6.64 17.18
N GLU A 171 11.58 -6.29 15.98
CA GLU A 171 12.59 -5.25 15.72
C GLU A 171 12.02 -3.82 15.74
N GLY A 172 10.71 -3.65 15.96
CA GLY A 172 10.06 -2.34 15.99
C GLY A 172 9.97 -1.66 14.62
N LEU A 173 10.00 -2.45 13.54
CA LEU A 173 9.89 -1.97 12.17
C LEU A 173 8.43 -1.81 11.71
N VAL A 174 7.48 -2.51 12.35
CA VAL A 174 6.04 -2.35 12.06
C VAL A 174 5.41 -1.33 13.01
N LEU A 175 4.82 -0.27 12.46
CA LEU A 175 4.08 0.73 13.22
C LEU A 175 2.59 0.68 12.86
N ASP A 176 1.76 0.34 13.86
CA ASP A 176 0.31 0.36 13.71
C ASP A 176 -0.25 1.75 14.01
N VAL A 177 -0.71 2.44 12.96
CA VAL A 177 -1.32 3.77 13.02
C VAL A 177 -2.49 3.84 13.99
N SER A 178 -3.28 2.77 14.10
CA SER A 178 -4.43 2.73 15.02
C SER A 178 -3.99 2.74 16.49
N ILE A 179 -2.91 2.02 16.81
CA ILE A 179 -2.33 1.97 18.15
C ILE A 179 -1.65 3.31 18.45
N LEU A 180 -0.84 3.82 17.53
CA LEU A 180 -0.16 5.10 17.66
C LEU A 180 -1.15 6.24 17.92
N TYR A 181 -2.23 6.32 17.14
CA TYR A 181 -3.26 7.35 17.32
C TYR A 181 -3.92 7.27 18.69
N ARG A 182 -4.26 6.06 19.16
CA ARG A 182 -4.85 5.89 20.49
C ARG A 182 -3.88 6.33 21.58
N LEU A 183 -2.63 5.89 21.53
CA LEU A 183 -1.60 6.30 22.49
C LEU A 183 -1.39 7.82 22.49
N TRP A 184 -1.36 8.43 21.31
CA TRP A 184 -1.25 9.89 21.15
C TRP A 184 -2.44 10.63 21.77
N GLN A 185 -3.68 10.20 21.50
CA GLN A 185 -4.89 10.74 22.13
C GLN A 185 -4.87 10.56 23.66
N GLY A 186 -4.46 9.39 24.14
CA GLY A 186 -4.31 9.13 25.57
C GLY A 186 -3.30 10.08 26.23
N ALA A 187 -2.18 10.35 25.56
CA ALA A 187 -1.13 11.23 26.06
C ALA A 187 -1.50 12.73 25.99
N THR A 188 -2.28 13.15 24.99
CA THR A 188 -2.56 14.58 24.72
C THR A 188 -3.90 15.05 25.26
N VAL A 189 -4.94 14.20 25.22
CA VAL A 189 -6.31 14.51 25.65
C VAL A 189 -6.65 13.81 26.97
N GLY A 190 -5.88 12.79 27.37
CA GLY A 190 -6.12 12.02 28.60
C GLY A 190 -7.16 10.93 28.44
N THR A 191 -7.61 10.64 27.22
CA THR A 191 -8.62 9.61 26.93
C THR A 191 -8.28 8.79 25.70
N MET A 192 -8.58 7.49 25.72
CA MET A 192 -8.47 6.64 24.54
C MET A 192 -9.78 6.70 23.75
N PRO A 193 -9.76 7.03 22.45
CA PRO A 193 -10.98 7.16 21.67
C PRO A 193 -11.63 5.78 21.45
N PRO A 194 -12.97 5.68 21.52
CA PRO A 194 -13.69 4.42 21.30
C PRO A 194 -13.74 4.02 19.81
N LYS A 195 -13.45 4.95 18.90
CA LYS A 195 -13.41 4.74 17.44
C LYS A 195 -12.07 5.21 16.91
N PHE A 196 -11.49 4.45 15.99
CA PHE A 196 -10.16 4.72 15.44
C PHE A 196 -9.99 4.08 14.04
N ASN A 197 -11.06 4.08 13.25
CA ASN A 197 -10.95 3.66 11.85
C ASN A 197 -10.11 4.66 11.06
N LEU A 198 -9.53 4.20 9.95
CA LEU A 198 -8.57 5.00 9.19
C LEU A 198 -9.19 6.27 8.60
N ALA A 199 -10.47 6.26 8.22
CA ALA A 199 -11.17 7.45 7.73
C ALA A 199 -11.26 8.54 8.80
N LEU A 200 -11.58 8.17 10.04
CA LEU A 200 -11.63 9.09 11.18
C LEU A 200 -10.24 9.67 11.48
N ILE A 201 -9.23 8.80 11.61
CA ILE A 201 -7.85 9.23 11.88
C ILE A 201 -7.35 10.19 10.79
N SER A 202 -7.62 9.85 9.53
CA SER A 202 -7.24 10.67 8.39
C SER A 202 -7.94 12.03 8.43
N HIS A 203 -9.23 12.06 8.72
CA HIS A 203 -9.97 13.31 8.84
C HIS A 203 -9.40 14.21 9.95
N GLU A 204 -9.17 13.66 11.14
CA GLU A 204 -8.69 14.45 12.28
C GLU A 204 -7.26 14.97 12.09
N LEU A 205 -6.37 14.18 11.50
CA LEU A 205 -4.96 14.54 11.37
C LEU A 205 -4.63 15.27 10.07
N LEU A 206 -5.41 15.08 9.01
CA LEU A 206 -5.07 15.54 7.65
C LEU A 206 -6.01 16.62 7.10
N VAL A 207 -7.05 17.03 7.83
CA VAL A 207 -7.94 18.16 7.44
C VAL A 207 -7.57 19.45 8.19
N THR A 208 -6.42 19.46 8.85
CA THR A 208 -5.76 20.70 9.33
C THR A 208 -4.91 21.32 8.22
#